data_AF-A0A526PYV9-F1
#
_entry.id   AF-A0A526PYV9-F1
#
_cell.length_a   1.000
_cell.length_b   1.000
_cell.length_c   1.000
_cell.angle_alpha   90.00
_cell.angle_beta   90.00
_cell.angle_gamma   90.00
#
_symmetry.space_group_name_H-M   'P 1'
#
loop_
_entity.id
_entity.type
_entity.pdbx_description
1 polymer ?
#
loop_
_entity_poly.entity_id
_entity_poly.type
_entity_poly.pdbx_seq_one_letter_code
_entity_poly.pdbx_strand_id
1 'polypeptide(L)'
;MHHQATRNKNSNARESRGINLDLIAVVAAVTDREPCVLTIGEQDALPSGPFALGHRSLQSGLRDWVEQQTGHPLGYIEQLYTF
;
A
#
# COMPACT_ATOMS: atom_id res chain seq x y z
N MET A 1 34.62 46.65 -11.86
CA MET A 1 34.51 45.64 -10.78
C MET A 1 33.40 46.08 -9.86
N HIS A 2 32.38 45.25 -9.61
CA HIS A 2 31.61 45.14 -8.37
C HIS A 2 30.47 44.15 -8.59
N HIS A 3 30.63 42.97 -7.99
CA HIS A 3 29.71 41.84 -8.00
C HIS A 3 28.40 42.23 -7.33
N GLN A 4 27.27 42.02 -8.01
CA GLN A 4 25.95 42.11 -7.40
C GLN A 4 25.47 40.71 -6.99
N ALA A 5 24.98 40.66 -5.75
CA ALA A 5 24.57 39.51 -4.96
C ALA A 5 23.80 38.40 -5.71
N THR A 6 24.37 37.20 -5.75
CA THR A 6 23.63 35.94 -5.97
C THR A 6 22.90 35.56 -4.68
N ARG A 7 21.68 36.06 -4.53
CA ARG A 7 20.71 35.51 -3.57
C ARG A 7 20.18 34.19 -4.11
N ASN A 8 20.97 33.12 -4.04
CA ASN A 8 20.43 31.78 -4.26
C ASN A 8 20.05 31.20 -2.90
N LYS A 9 18.87 31.60 -2.41
CA LYS A 9 18.21 30.94 -1.29
C LYS A 9 17.74 29.61 -1.85
N ASN A 10 18.65 28.63 -1.94
CA ASN A 10 18.30 27.23 -2.12
C ASN A 10 17.49 26.85 -0.88
N SER A 11 16.20 27.12 -0.96
CA SER A 11 15.20 26.45 -0.18
C SER A 11 15.45 24.97 -0.42
N ASN A 12 16.16 24.34 0.52
CA ASN A 12 15.82 23.01 0.99
C ASN A 12 14.33 23.05 1.34
N ALA A 13 13.48 23.07 0.31
CA ALA A 13 12.11 22.68 0.41
C ALA A 13 12.22 21.26 0.89
N ARG A 14 11.93 21.09 2.18
CA ARG A 14 11.78 19.80 2.84
C ARG A 14 11.08 18.90 1.83
N GLU A 15 11.82 17.97 1.22
CA GLU A 15 11.18 16.75 0.74
C GLU A 15 10.42 16.29 1.96
N SER A 16 9.09 16.40 1.93
CA SER A 16 8.28 15.68 2.88
C SER A 16 8.76 14.25 2.70
N ARG A 17 9.51 13.71 3.67
CA ARG A 17 9.77 12.28 3.73
C ARG A 17 8.40 11.65 3.84
N GLY A 18 7.81 11.36 2.69
CA GLY A 18 6.53 10.69 2.59
C GLY A 18 6.73 9.36 3.26
N ILE A 19 5.92 9.07 4.26
CA ILE A 19 5.89 7.74 4.84
C ILE A 19 5.29 6.86 3.75
N ASN A 20 6.09 5.93 3.22
CA ASN A 20 5.60 4.91 2.31
C ASN A 20 5.14 3.71 3.15
N LEU A 21 3.88 3.32 2.98
CA LEU A 21 3.26 2.21 3.70
C LEU A 21 2.71 1.24 2.67
N ASP A 22 3.10 -0.02 2.77
CA ASP A 22 2.50 -1.09 1.98
C ASP A 22 1.43 -1.81 2.77
N LEU A 23 0.33 -2.10 2.09
CA LEU A 23 -0.77 -2.90 2.59
C LEU A 23 -0.60 -4.31 2.02
N ILE A 24 -0.60 -5.31 2.90
CA ILE A 24 -0.46 -6.72 2.53
C ILE A 24 -1.64 -7.49 3.10
N ALA A 25 -2.34 -8.26 2.26
CA ALA A 25 -3.48 -9.07 2.65
C ALA A 25 -3.11 -10.55 2.70
N VAL A 26 -3.43 -11.22 3.80
CA VAL A 26 -3.58 -12.69 3.81
C VAL A 26 -5.07 -12.98 3.72
N VAL A 27 -5.52 -13.43 2.56
CA VAL A 27 -6.93 -13.82 2.37
C VAL A 27 -7.01 -15.33 2.54
N ALA A 28 -7.54 -15.76 3.69
CA ALA A 28 -7.75 -17.16 3.99
C ALA A 28 -9.16 -17.60 3.57
N ALA A 29 -9.26 -18.81 3.03
CA ALA A 29 -10.51 -19.43 2.66
C ALA A 29 -10.47 -20.93 2.97
N VAL A 30 -11.63 -21.59 2.85
CA VAL A 30 -11.73 -23.06 2.84
C VAL A 30 -12.39 -23.47 1.54
N THR A 31 -11.67 -24.23 0.72
CA THR A 31 -12.15 -24.77 -0.55
C THR A 31 -12.05 -26.29 -0.47
N ASP A 32 -13.11 -27.02 -0.82
CA ASP A 32 -13.14 -28.49 -0.74
C ASP A 32 -12.78 -29.08 0.64
N ARG A 33 -13.07 -28.33 1.71
CA ARG A 33 -12.73 -28.62 3.12
C ARG A 33 -11.25 -28.51 3.45
N GLU A 34 -10.45 -27.90 2.59
CA GLU A 34 -9.04 -27.62 2.83
C GLU A 34 -8.82 -26.12 3.01
N PRO A 35 -8.08 -25.69 4.05
CA PRO A 35 -7.72 -24.29 4.21
C PRO A 35 -6.72 -23.89 3.11
N CYS A 36 -6.96 -22.74 2.51
CA CYS A 36 -6.09 -22.18 1.49
C CYS A 36 -5.89 -20.68 1.70
N VAL A 37 -4.82 -20.15 1.10
CA VAL A 37 -4.54 -18.72 1.06
C VAL A 37 -4.54 -18.29 -0.41
N LEU A 38 -5.20 -17.18 -0.70
CA LEU A 38 -5.22 -16.62 -2.04
C LEU A 38 -3.87 -15.95 -2.36
N THR A 39 -3.30 -16.32 -3.49
CA THR A 39 -2.08 -15.74 -4.03
C THR A 39 -2.32 -15.11 -5.41
N ILE A 40 -1.37 -14.31 -5.87
CA ILE A 40 -1.39 -13.60 -7.15
C ILE A 40 -0.08 -13.78 -7.92
N GLY A 41 -0.16 -13.72 -9.25
CA GLY A 41 1.01 -13.84 -10.14
C GLY A 41 1.63 -15.24 -10.14
N GLU A 42 2.85 -15.35 -10.68
CA GLU A 42 3.54 -16.64 -10.85
C GLU A 42 4.38 -17.06 -9.62
N GLN A 43 4.50 -16.21 -8.60
CA GLN A 43 5.39 -16.44 -7.44
C GLN A 43 4.63 -16.64 -6.12
N ASP A 44 3.36 -17.01 -6.18
CA ASP A 44 2.51 -17.17 -5.00
C ASP A 44 2.54 -15.93 -4.06
N ALA A 45 2.60 -14.74 -4.67
CA ALA A 45 2.66 -13.50 -3.91
C ALA A 45 1.31 -13.21 -3.23
N LEU A 46 1.35 -12.56 -2.06
CA LEU A 46 0.14 -12.09 -1.41
C LEU A 46 -0.39 -10.83 -2.10
N PRO A 47 -1.72 -10.64 -2.20
CA PRO A 47 -2.29 -9.38 -2.65
C PRO A 47 -1.77 -8.23 -1.81
N SER A 48 -1.19 -7.23 -2.47
CA SER A 48 -0.54 -6.11 -1.79
C SER A 48 -0.52 -4.84 -2.64
N GLY A 49 -0.24 -3.71 -2.01
CA GLY A 49 -0.02 -2.45 -2.71
C GLY A 49 0.14 -1.26 -1.77
N PRO A 50 0.60 -0.12 -2.30
CA PRO A 50 0.87 1.06 -1.48
C PRO A 50 -0.42 1.67 -0.93
N PHE A 51 -0.34 2.19 0.29
CA PHE A 51 -1.38 3.06 0.83
C PHE A 51 -1.31 4.43 0.14
N ALA A 52 -2.31 4.74 -0.68
CA ALA A 52 -2.45 6.04 -1.32
C ALA A 52 -3.35 6.97 -0.49
N LEU A 53 -3.04 8.28 -0.49
CA LEU A 53 -3.83 9.31 0.19
C LEU A 53 -5.30 9.41 -0.32
N GLY A 54 -5.60 8.80 -1.46
CA GLY A 54 -6.97 8.68 -1.98
C GLY A 54 -7.83 7.66 -1.22
N HIS A 55 -7.23 6.74 -0.47
CA HIS A 55 -7.94 5.76 0.33
C HIS A 55 -8.37 6.38 1.67
N ARG A 56 -9.65 6.23 2.02
CA ARG A 56 -10.24 6.80 3.25
C ARG A 56 -9.71 6.14 4.53
N SER A 57 -9.19 4.91 4.45
CA SER A 57 -8.53 4.18 5.55
C SER A 57 -7.60 3.07 5.03
N LEU A 58 -6.71 2.52 5.89
CA LEU A 58 -5.90 1.34 5.56
C LEU A 58 -6.77 0.16 5.10
N GLN A 59 -7.91 -0.05 5.78
CA GLN A 59 -8.85 -1.12 5.47
C GLN A 59 -9.57 -0.90 4.13
N SER A 60 -9.88 0.34 3.74
CA SER A 60 -10.47 0.60 2.42
C SER A 60 -9.43 0.35 1.33
N GLY A 61 -8.20 0.85 1.51
CA GLY A 61 -7.12 0.61 0.56
C GLY A 61 -6.79 -0.88 0.40
N LEU A 62 -6.82 -1.66 1.49
CA LEU A 62 -6.59 -3.10 1.43
C LEU A 62 -7.71 -3.82 0.66
N ARG A 63 -8.98 -3.42 0.85
CA ARG A 63 -10.11 -3.94 0.05
C ARG A 63 -9.92 -3.64 -1.43
N ASP A 64 -9.63 -2.37 -1.75
CA ASP A 64 -9.47 -1.92 -3.11
C ASP A 64 -8.36 -2.70 -3.82
N TRP A 65 -7.21 -2.92 -3.16
CA TRP A 65 -6.11 -3.69 -3.73
C TRP A 65 -6.45 -5.17 -3.93
N VAL A 66 -7.12 -5.81 -2.98
CA VAL A 66 -7.52 -7.22 -3.11
C VAL A 66 -8.52 -7.38 -4.23
N GLU A 67 -9.54 -6.53 -4.30
CA GLU A 67 -10.56 -6.60 -5.34
C GLU A 67 -9.97 -6.32 -6.73
N GLN A 68 -9.08 -5.33 -6.87
CA GLN A 68 -8.42 -5.04 -8.14
C GLN A 68 -7.52 -6.19 -8.63
N GLN A 69 -6.80 -6.86 -7.73
CA GLN A 69 -5.83 -7.89 -8.10
C GLN A 69 -6.44 -9.28 -8.26
N THR A 70 -7.59 -9.53 -7.63
CA THR A 70 -8.18 -10.88 -7.54
C THR A 70 -9.61 -10.96 -8.04
N GLY A 71 -10.31 -9.83 -8.19
CA GLY A 71 -11.73 -9.78 -8.51
C GLY A 71 -12.66 -10.17 -7.35
N HIS A 72 -12.12 -10.45 -6.16
CA HIS A 72 -12.90 -10.89 -5.01
C HIS A 72 -13.13 -9.75 -4.01
N PRO A 73 -14.38 -9.33 -3.75
CA PRO A 73 -14.68 -8.36 -2.70
C PRO A 73 -14.52 -9.00 -1.31
N LEU A 74 -13.96 -8.25 -0.35
CA LEU A 74 -13.77 -8.72 1.02
C LEU A 74 -14.87 -8.26 1.97
N GLY A 75 -15.51 -9.22 2.64
CA GLY A 75 -16.50 -8.95 3.70
C GLY A 75 -15.88 -8.57 5.03
N TYR A 76 -15.04 -9.45 5.60
CA TYR A 76 -14.37 -9.26 6.89
C TYR A 76 -12.87 -8.99 6.70
N ILE A 77 -12.35 -8.04 7.48
CA ILE A 77 -10.92 -7.70 7.52
C ILE A 77 -10.54 -7.42 8.97
N GLU A 78 -9.42 -8.01 9.40
CA GLU A 78 -8.77 -7.70 10.66
C GLU A 78 -7.29 -7.38 10.43
N GLN A 79 -6.74 -6.46 11.23
CA GLN A 79 -5.32 -6.14 11.17
C GLN A 79 -4.57 -7.08 12.10
N LEU A 80 -3.60 -7.81 11.55
CA LEU A 80 -2.76 -8.73 12.33
C LEU A 80 -1.62 -7.99 13.04
N TYR A 81 -0.85 -7.19 12.30
CA TYR A 81 0.28 -6.42 12.82
C TYR A 81 0.69 -5.29 11.84
N THR A 82 1.60 -4.43 12.29
CA THR A 82 2.29 -3.42 11.47
C THR A 82 3.78 -3.50 11.83
N PHE A 83 4.66 -3.46 10.83
CA PHE A 83 6.11 -3.62 10.99
C PHE A 83 6.88 -2.40 10.49
#